data_AF-A0A524J3H3-F1
#
_entry.id   AF-A0A524J3H3-F1
#
_cell.length_a   1.000
_cell.length_b   1.000
_cell.length_c   1.000
_cell.angle_alpha   90.00
_cell.angle_beta   90.00
_cell.angle_gamma   90.00
#
_symmetry.space_group_name_H-M   'P 1'
#
loop_
_entity.id
_entity.type
_entity.pdbx_description
1 polymer ?
#
loop_
_entity_poly.entity_id
_entity_poly.type
_entity_poly.pdbx_seq_one_letter_code
_entity_poly.pdbx_strand_id
1 'polypeptide(L)' 'ADAPKKDVWIDYRLNEFLWSRGIENPPSKVRVKAIRFEDGLIEVSLPDE' A
#
# COMPACT_ATOMS: atom_id res chain seq x y z
N ALA A 1 20.47 -2.87 -6.47
CA ALA A 1 19.76 -1.58 -6.57
C ALA A 1 18.82 -1.50 -5.38
N ASP A 2 19.27 -0.83 -4.32
CA ASP A 2 18.52 -0.58 -3.10
C ASP A 2 17.57 0.58 -3.41
N ALA A 3 16.31 0.30 -3.72
CA ALA A 3 15.33 1.38 -3.85
C ALA A 3 15.22 2.02 -2.46
N PRO A 4 15.51 3.31 -2.28
CA PRO A 4 15.38 3.95 -0.98
C PRO A 4 13.94 3.75 -0.51
N LYS A 5 13.75 3.13 0.66
CA LYS A 5 12.43 2.88 1.30
C LYS A 5 11.59 4.16 1.55
N LYS A 6 12.07 5.33 1.13
CA LYS A 6 11.47 6.64 1.41
C LYS A 6 10.47 7.11 0.36
N ASP A 7 10.43 6.49 -0.81
CA ASP A 7 9.59 6.95 -1.93
C ASP A 7 8.31 6.13 -2.10
N VAL A 8 7.87 5.38 -1.07
CA VAL A 8 6.61 4.63 -1.12
C VAL A 8 5.57 5.32 -0.25
N TRP A 9 4.55 5.89 -0.89
CA TRP A 9 3.39 6.45 -0.21
C TRP A 9 2.26 5.43 -0.19
N ILE A 10 1.75 5.13 1.00
CA ILE A 10 0.68 4.15 1.21
C ILE A 10 -0.59 4.93 1.56
N ASP A 11 -1.65 4.70 0.80
CA ASP A 11 -2.94 5.34 1.06
C ASP A 11 -3.54 4.86 2.39
N TYR A 12 -4.18 5.79 3.11
CA TYR A 12 -4.75 5.51 4.43
C TYR A 12 -5.86 4.45 4.38
N ARG A 13 -6.62 4.33 3.29
CA ARG A 13 -7.69 3.32 3.15
C ARG A 13 -7.12 1.91 3.11
N LEU A 14 -5.95 1.73 2.49
CA LEU A 14 -5.25 0.45 2.50
C LEU A 14 -4.83 0.06 3.91
N ASN A 15 -4.37 1.02 4.71
CA ASN A 15 -4.08 0.79 6.12
C ASN A 15 -5.34 0.37 6.87
N GLU A 16 -6.45 1.10 6.75
CA GLU A 16 -7.71 0.73 7.42
C GLU A 16 -8.21 -0.65 7.01
N PHE A 17 -8.07 -1.02 5.73
CA PHE A 17 -8.43 -2.36 5.24
C PHE A 17 -7.54 -3.46 5.83
N LEU A 18 -6.22 -3.22 5.91
CA LEU A 18 -5.27 -4.15 6.55
C LEU A 18 -5.65 -4.41 8.01
N TRP A 19 -6.05 -3.38 8.74
CA TRP A 19 -6.39 -3.46 10.17
C TRP A 19 -7.88 -3.70 10.45
N SER A 20 -8.72 -3.84 9.42
CA SER A 20 -10.18 -4.01 9.57
C SER A 20 -10.56 -5.26 10.39
N ARG A 21 -9.70 -6.28 10.40
CA ARG A 21 -9.88 -7.54 11.16
C ARG A 21 -9.14 -7.55 12.52
N GLY A 22 -8.61 -6.40 12.93
CA GLY A 22 -7.78 -6.26 14.13
C GLY A 22 -6.31 -6.64 13.91
N ILE A 23 -5.48 -6.38 14.93
CA ILE A 23 -4.02 -6.62 14.91
C ILE A 23 -3.64 -8.09 14.84
N GLU A 24 -4.50 -8.98 15.34
CA GLU A 24 -4.22 -10.41 15.43
C GLU A 24 -4.54 -11.16 14.14
N ASN A 25 -5.39 -10.61 13.27
CA ASN A 25 -5.86 -11.28 12.06
C ASN A 25 -5.74 -10.41 10.79
N PRO A 26 -4.56 -9.83 10.49
CA PRO A 26 -4.38 -9.12 9.24
C PRO A 26 -4.55 -10.07 8.04
N PRO A 27 -5.07 -9.58 6.90
CA PRO A 27 -5.24 -10.40 5.70
C PRO A 27 -3.87 -10.87 5.16
N SER A 28 -3.73 -12.17 4.90
CA SER A 28 -2.45 -12.75 4.43
C SER A 28 -2.04 -12.32 3.02
N LYS A 29 -3.00 -11.87 2.20
CA LYS A 29 -2.79 -11.37 0.84
C LYS A 29 -3.76 -10.24 0.56
N VAL A 30 -3.26 -9.18 -0.07
CA VAL A 30 -4.08 -8.03 -0.47
C VAL A 30 -3.74 -7.64 -1.90
N ARG A 31 -4.77 -7.37 -2.70
CA ARG A 31 -4.60 -6.81 -4.03
C ARG A 31 -4.47 -5.30 -3.86
N VAL A 32 -3.41 -4.72 -4.41
CA VAL A 32 -3.15 -3.28 -4.39
C VAL A 32 -2.97 -2.77 -5.80
N LYS A 33 -3.30 -1.51 -6.01
CA LYS A 33 -2.93 -0.74 -7.18
C LYS A 33 -1.69 0.07 -6.82
N ALA A 34 -0.62 -0.11 -7.58
CA ALA A 34 0.61 0.67 -7.42
C ALA A 34 0.80 1.58 -8.64
N ILE A 35 0.96 2.87 -8.41
CA ILE A 35 1.21 3.89 -9.44
C ILE A 35 2.61 4.43 -9.20
N ARG A 36 3.48 4.32 -10.20
CA ARG A 36 4.83 4.89 -10.16
C ARG A 36 4.84 6.23 -10.89
N PHE A 37 5.24 7.27 -10.20
CA PHE A 37 5.42 8.61 -10.75
C PHE A 37 6.85 8.80 -11.29
N GLU A 38 7.02 9.77 -12.19
CA GLU A 38 8.31 10.09 -12.82
C GLU A 38 9.37 10.54 -11.81
N ASP A 39 8.95 11.14 -10.69
CA ASP A 39 9.83 11.61 -9.61
C ASP A 39 10.38 10.45 -8.74
N GLY A 40 9.96 9.21 -9.01
CA GLY A 40 10.38 8.03 -8.26
C GLY A 40 9.42 7.64 -7.12
N LEU A 41 8.43 8.48 -6.82
CA LEU A 41 7.37 8.18 -5.85
C LEU A 41 6.48 7.03 -6.34
N ILE A 42 6.18 6.09 -5.46
CA ILE A 42 5.26 4.97 -5.69
C ILE A 42 4.08 5.15 -4.75
N GLU A 43 2.91 5.43 -5.31
CA GLU A 43 1.64 5.44 -4.57
C GLU A 43 1.02 4.04 -4.59
N VAL A 44 0.64 3.55 -3.42
CA VAL A 44 -0.03 2.26 -3.26
C VAL A 44 -1.40 2.48 -2.65
N SER A 45 -2.46 2.12 -3.38
CA SER A 45 -3.85 2.26 -2.97
C SER A 45 -4.64 0.97 -3.15
N LEU A 46 -5.81 0.88 -2.51
CA LEU A 46 -6.73 -0.22 -2.77
C LEU A 46 -7.27 -0.09 -4.20
N PRO A 47 -7.39 -1.20 -4.95
CA PRO A 47 -8.11 -1.18 -6.20
C PRO A 47 -9.58 -0.90 -5.88
N ASP A 48 -10.09 0.25 -6.35
CA ASP A 48 -11.53 0.47 -6.49
C ASP A 48 -12.04 -0.58 -7.49
N GLU A 49 -13.14 -1.26 -7.16
CA GLU A 49 -13.71 -2.37 -7.93
C GLU A 49 -14.06 -1.98 -9.38
#